data_AF-A0A6L6BDJ5-F1
#
_entry.id   AF-A0A6L6BDJ5-F1
#
_cell.length_a   1.000
_cell.length_b   1.000
_cell.length_c   1.000
_cell.angle_alpha   90.00
_cell.angle_beta   90.00
_cell.angle_gamma   90.00
#
_symmetry.space_group_name_H-M   'P 1'
#
loop_
_entity.id
_entity.type
_entity.pdbx_description
1 polymer ?
#
loop_
_entity_poly.entity_id
_entity_poly.type
_entity_poly.pdbx_seq_one_letter_code
_entity_poly.pdbx_strand_id
1 'polypeptide(L)'
;MSPIMKNAIVAALAAMALAQPAQAILQRVGPVDPATGYPAWYQDANGLAVELCTPTTQADLVSGICLVTPAEVVVVPEVFPTNWSQEHFYYFTSAVMRVASATPGVTTPLKVLTGVEASFNTPTPEAGQQITFGRWRVQAPQANAGMACAGTFTIYSPHRAPKVIPLAAGARLFDTEDIGIGPDFNGALNGAAGPFAMRAATPGGIAAPFAIGADGKQYLSAGDLGPITGSAVPNPFVAPNPLPAFAIPPEIRAMPKTNYFMVSGPGVASGNCATQEAVWALNDISVIGRVNTAAIASRTNIERATFRAVDSNADGTPDRFQIGAWANAVQEVNRPAPLVGLSLNRGDPADPVNSTPEVAMLRTPVENTAPVAIGQIPTPKFNFFNGVI
;
A
#
# COMPACT_ATOMS: atom_id res chain seq x y z
N MET A 1 -25.96 -0.80 42.85
CA MET A 1 -25.71 -1.27 41.46
C MET A 1 -24.94 -2.59 41.54
N SER A 2 -25.51 -3.66 41.00
CA SER A 2 -24.93 -5.01 41.03
C SER A 2 -23.57 -5.05 40.31
N PRO A 3 -22.58 -5.85 40.79
CA PRO A 3 -21.27 -6.00 40.14
C PRO A 3 -21.37 -6.48 38.68
N ILE A 4 -22.48 -7.10 38.29
CA ILE A 4 -22.77 -7.53 36.92
C ILE A 4 -22.99 -6.33 35.97
N MET A 5 -23.53 -5.22 36.48
CA MET A 5 -23.75 -4.00 35.67
C MET A 5 -22.48 -3.18 35.43
N LYS A 6 -21.47 -3.28 36.30
CA LYS A 6 -20.17 -2.61 36.10
C LYS A 6 -19.34 -3.26 34.99
N ASN A 7 -19.43 -4.59 34.83
CA ASN A 7 -18.67 -5.31 33.81
C ASN A 7 -19.26 -5.13 32.40
N ALA A 8 -20.58 -4.92 32.28
CA ALA A 8 -21.22 -4.66 30.99
C ALA A 8 -20.88 -3.26 30.42
N ILE A 9 -20.66 -2.27 31.28
CA ILE A 9 -20.34 -0.90 30.87
C ILE A 9 -18.86 -0.77 30.43
N VAL A 10 -17.94 -1.53 31.05
CA VAL A 10 -16.51 -1.52 30.67
C VAL A 10 -16.28 -2.23 29.32
N ALA A 11 -17.04 -3.29 29.01
CA ALA A 11 -16.96 -3.96 27.71
C ALA A 11 -17.49 -3.11 26.55
N ALA A 12 -18.50 -2.27 26.78
CA ALA A 12 -19.06 -1.37 25.76
C ALA A 12 -18.18 -0.12 25.50
N LEU A 13 -17.46 0.37 26.53
CA LEU A 13 -16.52 1.50 26.38
C LEU A 13 -15.18 1.11 25.72
N ALA A 14 -14.79 -0.16 25.78
CA ALA A 14 -13.61 -0.66 25.05
C ALA A 14 -13.89 -0.89 23.55
N ALA A 15 -15.16 -1.10 23.15
CA ALA A 15 -15.54 -1.35 21.76
C ALA A 15 -15.64 -0.08 20.90
N MET A 16 -15.80 1.11 21.52
CA MET A 16 -15.91 2.39 20.80
C MET A 16 -14.56 3.07 20.49
N ALA A 17 -13.43 2.48 20.90
CA ALA A 17 -12.09 3.05 20.69
C ALA A 17 -11.29 2.42 19.52
N LEU A 18 -11.87 1.48 18.76
CA LEU A 18 -11.16 0.77 17.69
C LEU A 18 -11.75 0.93 16.27
N ALA A 19 -12.67 1.86 16.06
CA ALA A 19 -12.85 2.42 14.72
C ALA A 19 -11.66 3.37 14.42
N GLN A 20 -10.43 2.83 14.46
CA GLN A 20 -9.34 3.52 13.81
C GLN A 20 -9.71 3.56 12.32
N PRO A 21 -9.66 4.73 11.67
CA PRO A 21 -9.78 4.77 10.23
C PRO A 21 -8.77 3.75 9.69
N ALA A 22 -9.17 3.01 8.65
CA ALA A 22 -8.23 2.25 7.85
C ALA A 22 -7.00 3.14 7.67
N GLN A 23 -5.84 2.69 8.14
CA GLN A 23 -4.63 3.49 8.01
C GLN A 23 -4.46 3.66 6.51
N ALA A 24 -4.84 4.83 5.99
CA ALA A 24 -4.75 5.15 4.58
C ALA A 24 -3.27 5.30 4.30
N ILE A 25 -2.68 4.22 3.79
CA ILE A 25 -1.23 4.12 3.66
C ILE A 25 -0.82 4.33 2.20
N LEU A 26 -1.75 4.27 1.25
CA LEU A 26 -1.49 4.81 -0.07
C LEU A 26 -1.48 6.34 0.01
N GLN A 27 -0.44 6.95 -0.56
CA GLN A 27 -0.26 8.39 -0.48
C GLN A 27 -0.57 9.09 -1.79
N ARG A 28 -0.32 8.43 -2.92
CA ARG A 28 -0.35 9.07 -4.23
C ARG A 28 -0.79 8.13 -5.33
N VAL A 29 -1.40 8.73 -6.33
CA VAL A 29 -1.72 8.13 -7.61
C VAL A 29 -1.00 8.93 -8.71
N GLY A 30 -0.52 8.23 -9.73
CA GLY A 30 0.14 8.81 -10.88
C GLY A 30 -0.83 9.45 -11.88
N PRO A 31 -0.31 10.12 -12.92
CA PRO A 31 -1.14 10.59 -14.02
C PRO A 31 -1.79 9.40 -14.73
N VAL A 32 -2.89 9.67 -15.44
CA VAL A 32 -3.54 8.66 -16.29
C VAL A 32 -2.64 8.36 -17.48
N ASP A 33 -2.35 7.08 -17.69
CA ASP A 33 -1.65 6.59 -18.87
C ASP A 33 -2.63 6.60 -20.06
N PRO A 34 -2.36 7.36 -21.13
CA PRO A 34 -3.24 7.43 -22.30
C PRO A 34 -3.38 6.09 -23.04
N ALA A 35 -2.45 5.14 -22.86
CA ALA A 35 -2.53 3.83 -23.51
C ALA A 35 -3.60 2.91 -22.89
N THR A 36 -3.87 3.06 -21.59
CA THR A 36 -4.74 2.13 -20.84
C THR A 36 -5.96 2.83 -20.23
N GLY A 37 -5.89 4.15 -20.04
CA GLY A 37 -6.91 4.92 -19.34
C GLY A 37 -6.87 4.75 -17.81
N TYR A 38 -5.85 4.07 -17.27
CA TYR A 38 -5.64 3.87 -15.84
C TYR A 38 -4.47 4.71 -15.32
N PRO A 39 -4.34 4.95 -14.01
CA PRO A 39 -3.16 5.56 -13.44
C PRO A 39 -1.86 4.84 -13.80
N ALA A 40 -0.79 5.59 -14.07
CA ALA A 40 0.53 5.01 -14.31
C ALA A 40 1.06 4.24 -13.08
N TRP A 41 0.72 4.68 -11.86
CA TRP A 41 1.19 4.05 -10.63
C TRP A 41 0.35 4.44 -9.40
N TYR A 42 0.48 3.64 -8.34
CA TYR A 42 0.12 4.00 -6.95
C TYR A 42 1.36 3.93 -6.08
N GLN A 43 1.51 4.89 -5.14
CA GLN A 43 2.63 4.94 -4.21
C GLN A 43 2.14 4.85 -2.77
N ASP A 44 2.79 4.01 -1.97
CA ASP A 44 2.52 3.86 -0.54
C ASP A 44 3.30 4.85 0.33
N ALA A 45 3.06 4.82 1.64
CA ALA A 45 3.72 5.70 2.60
C ALA A 45 5.21 5.39 2.82
N ASN A 46 5.68 4.22 2.36
CA ASN A 46 7.10 3.90 2.35
C ASN A 46 7.77 4.41 1.07
N GLY A 47 7.04 5.10 0.18
CA GLY A 47 7.53 5.62 -1.09
C GLY A 47 7.70 4.57 -2.17
N LEU A 48 7.28 3.32 -1.93
CA LEU A 48 7.27 2.28 -2.96
C LEU A 48 6.11 2.56 -3.90
N ALA A 49 6.42 2.66 -5.20
CA ALA A 49 5.43 2.83 -6.22
C ALA A 49 5.31 1.55 -7.06
N VAL A 50 4.07 1.17 -7.34
CA VAL A 50 3.73 0.03 -8.19
C VAL A 50 2.89 0.52 -9.37
N GLU A 51 3.20 0.05 -10.56
CA GLU A 51 2.46 0.32 -11.79
C GLU A 51 1.41 -0.78 -12.04
N LEU A 52 0.46 -0.49 -12.93
CA LEU A 52 -0.56 -1.46 -13.31
C LEU A 52 0.13 -2.71 -13.87
N CYS A 53 -0.09 -3.88 -13.28
CA CYS A 53 0.59 -5.10 -13.70
C CYS A 53 -0.13 -5.68 -14.93
N THR A 54 0.53 -5.58 -16.08
CA THR A 54 0.09 -6.18 -17.35
C THR A 54 1.17 -7.10 -17.87
N PRO A 55 0.91 -8.41 -18.02
CA PRO A 55 1.91 -9.34 -18.51
C PRO A 55 2.25 -9.01 -19.97
N THR A 56 3.53 -8.81 -20.25
CA THR A 56 4.02 -8.50 -21.61
C THR A 56 4.61 -9.71 -22.32
N THR A 57 4.88 -10.79 -21.57
CA THR A 57 5.39 -12.05 -22.09
C THR A 57 4.55 -13.22 -21.60
N GLN A 58 4.57 -14.33 -22.35
CA GLN A 58 3.86 -15.55 -21.95
C GLN A 58 4.46 -16.18 -20.69
N ALA A 59 5.77 -16.02 -20.49
CA ALA A 59 6.45 -16.53 -19.31
C ALA A 59 5.98 -15.82 -18.04
N ASP A 60 5.80 -14.49 -18.09
CA ASP A 60 5.28 -13.71 -16.97
C ASP A 60 3.79 -14.01 -16.67
N LEU A 61 2.99 -14.25 -17.71
CA LEU A 61 1.60 -14.68 -17.52
C LEU A 61 1.52 -16.04 -16.81
N VAL A 62 2.32 -17.01 -17.24
CA VAL A 62 2.31 -18.38 -16.69
C VAL A 62 2.89 -18.44 -15.27
N SER A 63 3.87 -17.59 -14.95
CA SER A 63 4.43 -17.52 -13.59
C SER A 63 3.44 -16.91 -12.59
N GLY A 64 2.41 -16.21 -13.05
CA GLY A 64 1.47 -15.50 -12.19
C GLY A 64 2.08 -14.25 -11.54
N ILE A 65 3.15 -13.70 -12.12
CA ILE A 65 3.83 -12.50 -11.60
C ILE A 65 2.96 -11.24 -11.73
N CYS A 66 2.03 -11.23 -12.68
CA CYS A 66 0.90 -10.32 -12.75
C CYS A 66 -0.39 -11.10 -12.56
N LEU A 67 -1.20 -10.67 -11.60
CA LEU A 67 -2.55 -11.19 -11.45
C LEU A 67 -3.44 -10.50 -12.47
N VAL A 68 -4.02 -11.30 -13.35
CA VAL A 68 -5.03 -10.93 -14.34
C VAL A 68 -6.04 -12.06 -14.39
N THR A 69 -7.29 -11.77 -14.74
CA THR A 69 -8.33 -12.80 -14.89
C THR A 69 -7.95 -13.77 -16.02
N PRO A 70 -7.52 -15.02 -15.72
CA PRO A 70 -6.80 -15.83 -16.70
C PRO A 70 -7.67 -16.32 -17.87
N ALA A 71 -8.99 -16.40 -17.67
CA ALA A 71 -9.93 -16.84 -18.71
C ALA A 71 -10.06 -15.83 -19.87
N GLU A 72 -9.55 -14.61 -19.69
CA GLU A 72 -9.71 -13.49 -20.62
C GLU A 72 -8.42 -13.17 -21.38
N VAL A 73 -7.26 -13.58 -20.86
CA VAL A 73 -5.97 -13.39 -21.54
C VAL A 73 -5.74 -14.49 -22.57
N VAL A 74 -5.99 -14.16 -23.83
CA VAL A 74 -5.76 -15.08 -24.96
C VAL A 74 -4.42 -14.80 -25.67
N VAL A 75 -3.97 -13.54 -25.66
CA VAL A 75 -2.75 -13.08 -26.33
C VAL A 75 -2.05 -12.02 -25.47
N VAL A 76 -0.74 -12.17 -25.27
CA VAL A 76 0.13 -11.18 -24.62
C VAL A 76 1.10 -10.55 -25.64
N PRO A 77 1.42 -9.24 -25.54
CA PRO A 77 0.88 -8.28 -24.57
C PRO A 77 -0.59 -7.92 -24.84
N GLU A 78 -1.32 -7.61 -23.77
CA GLU A 78 -2.67 -7.05 -23.86
C GLU A 78 -2.63 -5.61 -24.41
N VAL A 79 -3.59 -5.26 -25.28
CA VAL A 79 -3.74 -3.92 -25.86
C VAL A 79 -5.17 -3.44 -25.65
N PHE A 80 -5.33 -2.44 -24.79
CA PHE A 80 -6.62 -1.83 -24.52
C PHE A 80 -7.15 -1.06 -25.74
N PRO A 81 -8.46 -1.15 -26.09
CA PRO A 81 -9.53 -1.93 -25.46
C PRO A 81 -9.78 -3.32 -26.08
N THR A 82 -8.90 -3.83 -26.93
CA THR A 82 -9.18 -5.00 -27.79
C THR A 82 -9.04 -6.35 -27.07
N ASN A 83 -7.81 -6.79 -26.78
CA ASN A 83 -7.49 -8.02 -26.06
C ASN A 83 -7.12 -7.68 -24.61
N TRP A 84 -8.07 -7.14 -23.86
CA TRP A 84 -7.86 -6.67 -22.49
C TRP A 84 -8.72 -7.45 -21.51
N SER A 85 -8.15 -7.84 -20.37
CA SER A 85 -8.87 -8.51 -19.28
C SER A 85 -9.73 -7.53 -18.48
N GLN A 86 -10.81 -8.04 -17.89
CA GLN A 86 -11.74 -7.28 -17.07
C GLN A 86 -11.11 -6.80 -15.75
N GLU A 87 -10.15 -7.56 -15.20
CA GLU A 87 -9.51 -7.23 -13.92
C GLU A 87 -7.97 -7.29 -14.03
N HIS A 88 -7.33 -6.22 -13.54
CA HIS A 88 -5.89 -6.10 -13.37
C HIS A 88 -5.58 -5.62 -11.97
N PHE A 89 -4.32 -5.77 -11.53
CA PHE A 89 -3.91 -5.36 -10.20
C PHE A 89 -2.65 -4.50 -10.26
N TYR A 90 -2.65 -3.40 -9.52
CA TYR A 90 -1.43 -2.66 -9.17
C TYR A 90 -0.67 -3.38 -8.06
N TYR A 91 -1.43 -3.88 -7.10
CA TYR A 91 -0.93 -4.60 -5.95
C TYR A 91 -1.94 -5.66 -5.53
N PHE A 92 -1.43 -6.81 -5.13
CA PHE A 92 -2.25 -7.88 -4.57
C PHE A 92 -1.44 -8.67 -3.55
N THR A 93 -2.06 -8.98 -2.42
CA THR A 93 -1.52 -9.91 -1.44
C THR A 93 -2.62 -10.84 -0.95
N SER A 94 -2.30 -12.11 -0.78
CA SER A 94 -3.28 -13.03 -0.22
C SER A 94 -2.64 -14.24 0.42
N ALA A 95 -3.42 -14.90 1.27
CA ALA A 95 -3.14 -16.24 1.75
C ALA A 95 -4.39 -17.12 1.62
N VAL A 96 -4.16 -18.41 1.44
CA VAL A 96 -5.20 -19.43 1.53
C VAL A 96 -4.89 -20.32 2.72
N MET A 97 -5.81 -20.35 3.68
CA MET A 97 -5.72 -21.16 4.91
C MET A 97 -6.76 -22.27 4.85
N ARG A 98 -6.50 -23.44 5.43
CA ARG A 98 -7.52 -24.50 5.54
C ARG A 98 -8.23 -24.39 6.88
N VAL A 99 -9.55 -24.21 6.86
CA VAL A 99 -10.37 -24.10 8.07
C VAL A 99 -11.38 -25.25 8.14
N ALA A 100 -11.85 -25.59 9.33
CA ALA A 100 -12.87 -26.61 9.52
C ALA A 100 -14.20 -26.18 8.89
N SER A 101 -14.79 -27.08 8.11
CA SER A 101 -16.10 -26.89 7.49
C SER A 101 -17.22 -27.46 8.38
N ALA A 102 -18.47 -27.12 8.08
CA ALA A 102 -19.63 -27.69 8.72
C ALA A 102 -19.83 -29.19 8.45
N THR A 103 -19.08 -29.78 7.51
CA THR A 103 -18.97 -31.23 7.39
C THR A 103 -17.86 -31.74 8.33
N PRO A 104 -18.19 -32.57 9.33
CA PRO A 104 -17.20 -33.08 10.29
C PRO A 104 -16.01 -33.77 9.59
N GLY A 105 -14.79 -33.45 10.02
CA GLY A 105 -13.56 -34.02 9.45
C GLY A 105 -13.15 -33.44 8.09
N VAL A 106 -13.91 -32.51 7.52
CA VAL A 106 -13.61 -31.87 6.23
C VAL A 106 -13.12 -30.44 6.46
N THR A 107 -12.04 -30.07 5.76
CA THR A 107 -11.52 -28.70 5.74
C THR A 107 -11.82 -28.01 4.40
N THR A 108 -12.11 -26.72 4.46
CA THR A 108 -12.38 -25.87 3.29
C THR A 108 -11.31 -24.77 3.18
N PRO A 109 -10.88 -24.35 1.97
CA PRO A 109 -9.95 -23.25 1.83
C PRO A 109 -10.63 -21.92 2.17
N LEU A 110 -9.95 -21.06 2.90
CA LEU A 110 -10.36 -19.71 3.23
C LEU A 110 -9.31 -18.75 2.64
N LYS A 111 -9.73 -17.92 1.68
CA LYS A 111 -8.86 -16.90 1.10
C LYS A 111 -9.07 -15.59 1.84
N VAL A 112 -7.98 -14.98 2.30
CA VAL A 112 -7.96 -13.59 2.75
C VAL A 112 -7.05 -12.83 1.81
N LEU A 113 -7.53 -11.70 1.28
CA LEU A 113 -6.78 -10.90 0.31
C LEU A 113 -6.94 -9.41 0.55
N THR A 114 -5.94 -8.68 0.08
CA THR A 114 -5.93 -7.23 -0.02
C THR A 114 -5.32 -6.84 -1.37
N GLY A 115 -5.79 -5.78 -2.01
CA GLY A 115 -5.17 -5.29 -3.23
C GLY A 115 -5.61 -3.89 -3.64
N VAL A 116 -4.90 -3.34 -4.63
CA VAL A 116 -5.33 -2.18 -5.43
C VAL A 116 -5.66 -2.72 -6.80
N GLU A 117 -6.94 -2.73 -7.12
CA GLU A 117 -7.52 -3.39 -8.27
C GLU A 117 -7.94 -2.36 -9.31
N ALA A 118 -7.81 -2.73 -10.57
CA ALA A 118 -8.27 -2.01 -11.74
C ALA A 118 -9.32 -2.87 -12.45
N SER A 119 -10.48 -2.28 -12.73
CA SER A 119 -11.55 -2.96 -13.46
C SER A 119 -12.43 -1.93 -14.16
N PHE A 120 -13.59 -2.35 -14.65
CA PHE A 120 -14.53 -1.51 -15.37
C PHE A 120 -15.87 -1.44 -14.64
N ASN A 121 -16.58 -0.32 -14.79
CA ASN A 121 -17.96 -0.17 -14.32
C ASN A 121 -18.98 -0.91 -15.21
N THR A 122 -18.48 -1.66 -16.20
CA THR A 122 -19.20 -2.45 -17.19
C THR A 122 -18.75 -3.90 -17.12
N PRO A 123 -19.60 -4.86 -17.53
CA PRO A 123 -19.24 -6.29 -17.55
C PRO A 123 -18.20 -6.66 -18.61
N THR A 124 -17.79 -5.72 -19.45
CA THR A 124 -16.74 -5.86 -20.45
C THR A 124 -15.85 -4.62 -20.46
N PRO A 125 -14.55 -4.74 -20.78
CA PRO A 125 -13.65 -3.59 -20.93
C PRO A 125 -14.21 -2.54 -21.90
N GLU A 126 -14.39 -1.31 -21.43
CA GLU A 126 -14.90 -0.19 -22.22
C GLU A 126 -14.14 1.10 -21.88
N ALA A 127 -13.77 1.86 -22.92
CA ALA A 127 -13.06 3.12 -22.75
C ALA A 127 -13.94 4.15 -22.02
N GLY A 128 -13.38 4.79 -20.99
CA GLY A 128 -14.11 5.73 -20.13
C GLY A 128 -14.86 5.07 -18.98
N GLN A 129 -14.85 3.73 -18.88
CA GLN A 129 -15.46 2.98 -17.77
C GLN A 129 -14.44 2.45 -16.77
N GLN A 130 -13.16 2.82 -16.90
CA GLN A 130 -12.08 2.41 -15.99
C GLN A 130 -12.37 2.88 -14.55
N ILE A 131 -12.24 1.95 -13.61
CA ILE A 131 -12.31 2.20 -12.17
C ILE A 131 -11.13 1.56 -11.47
N THR A 132 -10.73 2.16 -10.36
CA THR A 132 -9.75 1.58 -9.43
C THR A 132 -10.29 1.63 -8.02
N PHE A 133 -9.99 0.61 -7.22
CA PHE A 133 -10.41 0.60 -5.82
C PHE A 133 -9.46 -0.23 -4.97
N GLY A 134 -9.40 0.08 -3.68
CA GLY A 134 -8.77 -0.78 -2.69
C GLY A 134 -9.74 -1.88 -2.29
N ARG A 135 -9.31 -3.13 -2.40
CA ARG A 135 -10.10 -4.29 -2.00
C ARG A 135 -9.50 -4.93 -0.74
N TRP A 136 -10.37 -5.24 0.22
CA TRP A 136 -10.11 -6.27 1.22
C TRP A 136 -11.23 -7.31 1.14
N ARG A 137 -10.87 -8.58 1.19
CA ARG A 137 -11.87 -9.66 1.14
C ARG A 137 -11.43 -10.85 1.97
N VAL A 138 -12.39 -11.44 2.68
CA VAL A 138 -12.31 -12.79 3.22
C VAL A 138 -13.39 -13.64 2.57
N GLN A 139 -13.02 -14.83 2.11
CA GLN A 139 -13.92 -15.69 1.36
C GLN A 139 -13.60 -17.18 1.57
N ALA A 140 -14.53 -17.90 2.19
CA ALA A 140 -14.64 -19.34 2.02
C ALA A 140 -15.47 -19.64 0.75
N PRO A 141 -15.17 -20.68 -0.04
CA PRO A 141 -16.00 -21.06 -1.17
C PRO A 141 -17.34 -21.60 -0.68
N GLN A 142 -18.41 -21.17 -1.33
CA GLN A 142 -19.79 -21.54 -0.95
C GLN A 142 -20.07 -23.04 -1.11
N ALA A 143 -19.36 -23.71 -2.01
CA ALA A 143 -19.58 -25.12 -2.35
C ALA A 143 -19.19 -26.11 -1.24
N ASN A 144 -18.40 -25.70 -0.24
CA ASN A 144 -17.71 -26.63 0.68
C ASN A 144 -18.14 -26.51 2.15
N ALA A 145 -19.44 -26.29 2.38
CA ALA A 145 -20.08 -26.14 3.69
C ALA A 145 -19.51 -24.96 4.53
N GLY A 146 -20.36 -24.15 5.15
CA GLY A 146 -19.88 -22.98 5.91
C GLY A 146 -18.99 -23.33 7.11
N MET A 147 -18.72 -22.34 7.96
CA MET A 147 -17.88 -22.56 9.14
C MET A 147 -18.48 -23.64 10.05
N ALA A 148 -17.62 -24.50 10.61
CA ALA A 148 -18.05 -25.59 11.49
C ALA A 148 -18.87 -25.12 12.70
N CYS A 149 -18.47 -23.99 13.27
CA CYS A 149 -18.96 -23.50 14.55
C CYS A 149 -19.60 -22.12 14.40
N ALA A 150 -20.61 -21.88 15.24
CA ALA A 150 -21.12 -20.54 15.46
C ALA A 150 -20.16 -19.76 16.37
N GLY A 151 -20.19 -18.43 16.23
CA GLY A 151 -19.46 -17.52 17.10
C GLY A 151 -18.76 -16.42 16.33
N THR A 152 -17.74 -15.87 16.95
CA THR A 152 -17.04 -14.69 16.45
C THR A 152 -15.68 -15.09 15.90
N PHE A 153 -15.45 -14.77 14.62
CA PHE A 153 -14.19 -15.01 13.93
C PHE A 153 -13.44 -13.69 13.75
N THR A 154 -12.14 -13.68 14.08
CA THR A 154 -11.29 -12.50 13.92
C THR A 154 -10.26 -12.75 12.82
N ILE A 155 -10.24 -11.85 11.82
CA ILE A 155 -9.34 -11.89 10.68
C ILE A 155 -8.20 -10.90 10.90
N TYR A 156 -6.98 -11.40 10.81
CA TYR A 156 -5.73 -10.64 10.89
C TYR A 156 -5.09 -10.62 9.51
N SER A 157 -4.65 -9.44 9.08
CA SER A 157 -4.02 -9.25 7.78
C SER A 157 -3.01 -8.12 7.82
N PRO A 158 -2.06 -8.04 6.86
CA PRO A 158 -0.95 -7.09 6.95
C PRO A 158 -1.32 -5.60 6.78
N HIS A 159 -2.49 -5.28 6.26
CA HIS A 159 -2.82 -3.92 5.79
C HIS A 159 -3.94 -3.23 6.58
N ARG A 160 -4.63 -3.95 7.45
CA ARG A 160 -5.70 -3.39 8.30
C ARG A 160 -5.72 -3.99 9.69
N ALA A 161 -6.27 -3.22 10.62
CA ALA A 161 -6.59 -3.70 11.96
C ALA A 161 -7.47 -4.96 11.91
N PRO A 162 -7.43 -5.82 12.93
CA PRO A 162 -8.19 -7.06 12.94
C PRO A 162 -9.70 -6.81 12.73
N LYS A 163 -10.36 -7.62 11.89
CA LYS A 163 -11.81 -7.54 11.68
C LYS A 163 -12.54 -8.71 12.28
N VAL A 164 -13.61 -8.39 12.98
CA VAL A 164 -14.41 -9.32 13.77
C VAL A 164 -15.72 -9.58 13.04
N ILE A 165 -16.02 -10.85 12.77
CA ILE A 165 -17.20 -11.28 12.00
C ILE A 165 -17.97 -12.31 12.83
N PRO A 166 -19.18 -11.98 13.31
CA PRO A 166 -20.07 -12.95 13.95
C PRO A 166 -20.76 -13.82 12.90
N LEU A 167 -20.83 -15.13 13.14
CA LEU A 167 -21.45 -16.10 12.24
C LEU A 167 -22.27 -17.14 13.00
N ALA A 168 -23.32 -17.63 12.34
CA ALA A 168 -24.00 -18.86 12.73
C ALA A 168 -23.21 -20.09 12.25
N ALA A 169 -23.43 -21.25 12.87
CA ALA A 169 -22.86 -22.51 12.39
C ALA A 169 -23.39 -22.82 10.98
N GLY A 170 -22.51 -23.30 10.09
CA GLY A 170 -22.83 -23.54 8.68
C GLY A 170 -22.92 -22.27 7.82
N ALA A 171 -22.78 -21.07 8.40
CA ALA A 171 -22.72 -19.83 7.62
C ALA A 171 -21.36 -19.68 6.92
N ARG A 172 -21.39 -19.07 5.73
CA ARG A 172 -20.18 -18.79 4.96
C ARG A 172 -19.44 -17.60 5.58
N LEU A 173 -18.16 -17.77 5.90
CA LEU A 173 -17.27 -16.66 6.22
C LEU A 173 -16.95 -15.91 4.93
N PHE A 174 -17.68 -14.82 4.70
CA PHE A 174 -17.59 -13.99 3.51
C PHE A 174 -17.82 -12.52 3.86
N ASP A 175 -16.89 -11.67 3.46
CA ASP A 175 -17.00 -10.23 3.63
C ASP A 175 -16.07 -9.55 2.61
N THR A 176 -16.49 -8.40 2.08
CA THR A 176 -15.76 -7.63 1.08
C THR A 176 -15.90 -6.14 1.39
N GLU A 177 -14.77 -5.45 1.38
CA GLU A 177 -14.68 -3.99 1.44
C GLU A 177 -14.03 -3.54 0.13
N ASP A 178 -14.81 -2.95 -0.77
CA ASP A 178 -14.32 -2.30 -1.99
C ASP A 178 -14.44 -0.79 -1.78
N ILE A 179 -13.30 -0.10 -1.66
CA ILE A 179 -13.23 1.32 -1.30
C ILE A 179 -12.64 2.12 -2.44
N GLY A 180 -13.33 3.20 -2.81
CA GLY A 180 -12.82 4.16 -3.79
C GLY A 180 -13.37 4.02 -5.20
N ILE A 181 -14.43 3.23 -5.41
CA ILE A 181 -15.12 3.17 -6.69
C ILE A 181 -15.73 4.54 -6.99
N GLY A 182 -15.29 5.16 -8.07
CA GLY A 182 -15.73 6.49 -8.47
C GLY A 182 -15.12 6.90 -9.82
N PRO A 183 -15.51 8.08 -10.33
CA PRO A 183 -15.03 8.59 -11.62
C PRO A 183 -13.58 9.11 -11.56
N ASP A 184 -13.01 9.26 -10.37
CA ASP A 184 -11.60 9.59 -10.17
C ASP A 184 -10.82 8.40 -9.61
N PHE A 185 -9.50 8.40 -9.84
CA PHE A 185 -8.62 7.34 -9.37
C PHE A 185 -8.04 7.60 -7.96
N ASN A 186 -8.44 8.69 -7.31
CA ASN A 186 -8.01 9.01 -5.95
C ASN A 186 -8.78 8.20 -4.91
N GLY A 187 -10.00 7.75 -5.22
CA GLY A 187 -10.81 6.94 -4.32
C GLY A 187 -10.05 5.76 -3.71
N ALA A 188 -9.24 5.06 -4.51
CA ALA A 188 -8.45 3.91 -4.09
C ALA A 188 -7.45 4.23 -2.96
N LEU A 189 -7.03 5.49 -2.80
CA LEU A 189 -6.13 5.92 -1.72
C LEU A 189 -6.74 5.76 -0.32
N ASN A 190 -8.07 5.69 -0.23
CA ASN A 190 -8.78 5.48 1.03
C ASN A 190 -8.90 4.00 1.41
N GLY A 191 -8.47 3.09 0.54
CA GLY A 191 -8.51 1.65 0.78
C GLY A 191 -7.38 1.14 1.67
N ALA A 192 -7.59 -0.02 2.29
CA ALA A 192 -6.64 -0.63 3.21
C ALA A 192 -5.63 -1.55 2.52
N ALA A 193 -4.93 -1.05 1.49
CA ALA A 193 -3.98 -1.84 0.69
C ALA A 193 -2.50 -1.48 0.89
N GLY A 194 -2.20 -0.51 1.75
CA GLY A 194 -0.83 -0.11 2.10
C GLY A 194 -0.42 -0.47 3.55
N PRO A 195 0.88 -0.36 3.90
CA PRO A 195 1.97 -0.19 2.94
C PRO A 195 2.10 -1.49 2.15
N PHE A 196 2.66 -1.43 0.95
CA PHE A 196 2.79 -2.62 0.14
C PHE A 196 3.71 -3.61 0.85
N ALA A 197 3.21 -4.82 1.08
CA ALA A 197 4.01 -5.89 1.62
C ALA A 197 5.07 -6.28 0.58
N MET A 198 6.27 -6.59 1.08
CA MET A 198 7.38 -7.04 0.25
C MET A 198 7.73 -8.48 0.59
N ARG A 199 8.27 -9.21 -0.37
CA ARG A 199 8.85 -10.54 -0.12
C ARG A 199 9.96 -10.43 0.92
N ALA A 200 10.10 -11.44 1.78
CA ALA A 200 11.17 -11.57 2.75
C ALA A 200 11.66 -13.02 2.81
N ALA A 201 12.88 -13.25 3.31
CA ALA A 201 13.42 -14.61 3.52
C ALA A 201 12.81 -15.29 4.76
N THR A 202 12.37 -14.51 5.74
CA THR A 202 11.69 -14.96 6.95
C THR A 202 10.51 -14.05 7.27
N PRO A 203 9.44 -14.55 7.93
CA PRO A 203 8.28 -13.74 8.28
C PRO A 203 8.66 -12.49 9.07
N GLY A 204 8.30 -11.31 8.56
CA GLY A 204 8.63 -10.02 9.18
C GLY A 204 10.12 -9.66 9.21
N GLY A 205 10.95 -10.38 8.46
CA GLY A 205 12.38 -10.10 8.32
C GLY A 205 12.68 -8.90 7.41
N ILE A 206 13.92 -8.85 6.93
CA ILE A 206 14.38 -7.84 5.96
C ILE A 206 13.73 -8.12 4.60
N ALA A 207 13.33 -7.06 3.91
CA ALA A 207 12.80 -7.16 2.55
C ALA A 207 13.83 -7.79 1.61
N ALA A 208 13.38 -8.77 0.83
CA ALA A 208 14.18 -9.35 -0.24
C ALA A 208 14.31 -8.36 -1.41
N PRO A 209 15.34 -8.50 -2.26
CA PRO A 209 15.40 -7.78 -3.53
C PRO A 209 14.15 -8.05 -4.38
N PHE A 210 13.81 -7.10 -5.25
CA PHE A 210 12.75 -7.30 -6.23
C PHE A 210 13.09 -8.45 -7.18
N ALA A 211 12.09 -9.23 -7.53
CA ALA A 211 12.20 -10.23 -8.59
C ALA A 211 12.30 -9.54 -9.95
N ILE A 212 13.00 -10.19 -10.89
CA ILE A 212 13.09 -9.72 -12.28
C ILE A 212 12.23 -10.65 -13.13
N GLY A 213 11.22 -10.09 -13.80
CA GLY A 213 10.37 -10.83 -14.74
C GLY A 213 11.11 -11.19 -16.02
N ALA A 214 10.50 -12.04 -16.85
CA ALA A 214 11.03 -12.37 -18.17
C ALA A 214 11.06 -11.16 -19.11
N ASP A 215 10.23 -10.15 -18.85
CA ASP A 215 10.26 -8.84 -19.50
C ASP A 215 11.36 -7.89 -18.99
N GLY A 216 12.17 -8.32 -18.03
CA GLY A 216 13.26 -7.53 -17.46
C GLY A 216 12.81 -6.46 -16.46
N LYS A 217 11.51 -6.37 -16.13
CA LYS A 217 10.98 -5.42 -15.15
C LYS A 217 11.11 -5.96 -13.71
N GLN A 218 10.99 -5.05 -12.75
CA GLN A 218 11.05 -5.36 -11.32
C GLN A 218 9.66 -5.66 -10.76
N TYR A 219 9.57 -6.68 -9.90
CA TYR A 219 8.34 -7.14 -9.27
C TYR A 219 8.53 -7.42 -7.78
N LEU A 220 7.44 -7.31 -7.01
CA LEU A 220 7.46 -7.61 -5.57
C LEU A 220 7.72 -9.09 -5.27
N SER A 221 7.42 -9.98 -6.20
CA SER A 221 7.74 -11.40 -6.16
C SER A 221 7.82 -11.99 -7.57
N ALA A 222 8.21 -13.26 -7.70
CA ALA A 222 8.23 -13.97 -8.99
C ALA A 222 6.91 -14.72 -9.29
N GLY A 223 5.80 -14.34 -8.62
CA GLY A 223 4.54 -15.10 -8.63
C GLY A 223 4.53 -16.29 -7.66
N ASP A 224 5.61 -16.46 -6.88
CA ASP A 224 5.77 -17.51 -5.89
C ASP A 224 4.99 -17.24 -4.59
N LEU A 225 4.94 -18.25 -3.71
CA LEU A 225 4.48 -18.10 -2.34
C LEU A 225 5.68 -17.98 -1.41
N GLY A 226 5.60 -17.11 -0.42
CA GLY A 226 6.71 -16.91 0.51
C GLY A 226 6.35 -16.00 1.68
N PRO A 227 7.25 -15.86 2.66
CA PRO A 227 7.08 -14.91 3.74
C PRO A 227 7.13 -13.46 3.26
N ILE A 228 6.55 -12.57 4.06
CA ILE A 228 6.44 -11.14 3.75
C ILE A 228 6.97 -10.26 4.88
N THR A 229 7.19 -8.99 4.56
CA THR A 229 7.47 -7.91 5.50
C THR A 229 6.77 -6.62 5.06
N GLY A 230 6.89 -5.55 5.85
CA GLY A 230 6.39 -4.22 5.50
C GLY A 230 5.03 -3.83 6.09
N SER A 231 4.39 -4.70 6.87
CA SER A 231 3.13 -4.35 7.56
C SER A 231 3.32 -3.18 8.53
N ALA A 232 2.44 -2.18 8.45
CA ALA A 232 2.35 -1.12 9.46
C ALA A 232 1.49 -1.52 10.67
N VAL A 233 0.65 -2.55 10.51
CA VAL A 233 -0.37 -2.96 11.50
C VAL A 233 0.32 -3.56 12.73
N PRO A 234 0.17 -2.96 13.92
CA PRO A 234 0.70 -3.51 15.17
C PRO A 234 0.20 -4.93 15.39
N ASN A 235 1.09 -5.82 15.81
CA ASN A 235 0.70 -7.18 16.15
C ASN A 235 0.06 -7.22 17.55
N PRO A 236 -1.21 -7.64 17.68
CA PRO A 236 -1.89 -7.65 18.97
C PRO A 236 -1.34 -8.71 19.95
N PHE A 237 -0.50 -9.64 19.49
CA PHE A 237 0.07 -10.72 20.32
C PHE A 237 1.44 -10.41 20.91
N VAL A 238 1.93 -9.18 20.76
CA VAL A 238 3.18 -8.72 21.34
C VAL A 238 2.91 -8.06 22.69
N ALA A 239 3.83 -8.25 23.64
CA ALA A 239 3.77 -7.61 24.95
C ALA A 239 3.55 -6.09 24.85
N PRO A 240 2.77 -5.46 25.74
CA PRO A 240 2.27 -6.00 27.01
C PRO A 240 0.91 -6.73 26.91
N ASN A 241 0.41 -7.01 25.71
CA ASN A 241 -0.91 -7.60 25.57
C ASN A 241 -0.94 -9.04 26.11
N PRO A 242 -1.92 -9.39 26.95
CA PRO A 242 -2.07 -10.76 27.41
C PRO A 242 -2.33 -11.65 26.19
N LEU A 243 -1.57 -12.75 26.10
CA LEU A 243 -1.78 -13.74 25.05
C LEU A 243 -3.16 -14.38 25.23
N PRO A 244 -3.83 -14.72 24.12
CA PRO A 244 -5.08 -15.44 24.21
C PRO A 244 -4.86 -16.86 24.77
N ALA A 245 -5.94 -17.47 25.24
CA ALA A 245 -5.91 -18.84 25.79
C ALA A 245 -5.67 -19.94 24.71
N PHE A 246 -5.63 -19.57 23.43
CA PHE A 246 -5.39 -20.48 22.32
C PHE A 246 -3.94 -20.37 21.81
N ALA A 247 -3.46 -21.44 21.18
CA ALA A 247 -2.08 -21.51 20.71
C ALA A 247 -1.81 -20.48 19.61
N ILE A 248 -0.78 -19.65 19.82
CA ILE A 248 -0.20 -18.76 18.81
C ILE A 248 1.26 -19.19 18.60
N PRO A 249 1.71 -19.39 17.35
CA PRO A 249 3.10 -19.72 17.04
C PRO A 249 4.09 -18.73 17.67
N PRO A 250 5.23 -19.20 18.22
CA PRO A 250 6.30 -18.34 18.72
C PRO A 250 6.72 -17.24 17.74
N GLU A 251 6.76 -17.55 16.45
CA GLU A 251 7.10 -16.63 15.36
C GLU A 251 6.13 -15.46 15.30
N ILE A 252 4.82 -15.74 15.38
CA ILE A 252 3.78 -14.70 15.45
C ILE A 252 3.94 -13.87 16.71
N ARG A 253 4.24 -14.46 17.87
CA ARG A 253 4.40 -13.70 19.12
C ARG A 253 5.64 -12.79 19.12
N ALA A 254 6.67 -13.15 18.37
CA ALA A 254 7.90 -12.38 18.27
C ALA A 254 7.83 -11.22 17.27
N MET A 255 6.91 -11.28 16.30
CA MET A 255 6.81 -10.25 15.26
C MET A 255 6.15 -8.96 15.78
N PRO A 256 6.79 -7.79 15.68
CA PRO A 256 6.19 -6.52 16.13
C PRO A 256 4.98 -6.06 15.28
N LYS A 257 4.88 -6.56 14.06
CA LYS A 257 3.89 -6.18 13.05
C LYS A 257 3.20 -7.40 12.45
N THR A 258 2.02 -7.21 11.89
CA THR A 258 1.18 -8.27 11.33
C THR A 258 1.67 -8.70 9.95
N ASN A 259 2.88 -9.27 9.87
CA ASN A 259 3.46 -9.79 8.61
C ASN A 259 2.96 -11.21 8.29
N TYR A 260 1.68 -11.46 8.55
CA TYR A 260 1.03 -12.77 8.45
C TYR A 260 -0.45 -12.60 8.15
N PHE A 261 -1.07 -13.68 7.69
CA PHE A 261 -2.52 -13.82 7.67
C PHE A 261 -2.94 -14.81 8.74
N MET A 262 -4.02 -14.52 9.45
CA MET A 262 -4.55 -15.43 10.46
C MET A 262 -6.05 -15.27 10.60
N VAL A 263 -6.73 -16.36 10.91
CA VAL A 263 -8.11 -16.35 11.38
C VAL A 263 -8.17 -17.08 12.71
N SER A 264 -8.77 -16.44 13.70
CA SER A 264 -9.09 -17.07 14.98
C SER A 264 -10.59 -17.13 15.21
N GLY A 265 -11.05 -18.14 15.94
CA GLY A 265 -12.47 -18.34 16.22
C GLY A 265 -12.75 -19.71 16.84
N PRO A 266 -13.99 -19.98 17.28
CA PRO A 266 -14.38 -21.28 17.79
C PRO A 266 -14.19 -22.38 16.74
N GLY A 267 -13.47 -23.44 17.09
CA GLY A 267 -13.24 -24.62 16.25
C GLY A 267 -12.71 -24.35 14.84
N VAL A 268 -12.04 -23.21 14.60
CA VAL A 268 -11.66 -22.80 13.24
C VAL A 268 -10.68 -23.77 12.58
N ALA A 269 -9.88 -24.52 13.36
CA ALA A 269 -8.93 -25.49 12.85
C ALA A 269 -9.51 -26.92 12.88
N SER A 270 -10.12 -27.31 14.00
CA SER A 270 -10.52 -28.70 14.27
C SER A 270 -12.01 -28.99 14.08
N GLY A 271 -12.85 -27.95 14.09
CA GLY A 271 -14.31 -28.06 14.19
C GLY A 271 -14.84 -28.29 15.61
N ASN A 272 -13.96 -28.34 16.62
CA ASN A 272 -14.39 -28.43 18.02
C ASN A 272 -14.90 -27.05 18.51
N CYS A 273 -16.22 -26.88 18.54
CA CYS A 273 -16.83 -25.59 18.89
C CYS A 273 -16.65 -25.18 20.36
N ALA A 274 -16.12 -26.04 21.22
CA ALA A 274 -15.80 -25.71 22.60
C ALA A 274 -14.42 -25.05 22.76
N THR A 275 -13.56 -25.11 21.74
CA THR A 275 -12.20 -24.56 21.77
C THR A 275 -12.09 -23.31 20.92
N GLN A 276 -11.46 -22.28 21.45
CA GLN A 276 -10.98 -21.17 20.64
C GLN A 276 -9.69 -21.59 19.95
N GLU A 277 -9.58 -21.35 18.66
CA GLU A 277 -8.47 -21.82 17.83
C GLU A 277 -8.01 -20.74 16.85
N ALA A 278 -6.91 -20.99 16.15
CA ALA A 278 -6.44 -20.17 15.05
C ALA A 278 -5.84 -21.01 13.92
N VAL A 279 -5.96 -20.50 12.69
CA VAL A 279 -5.25 -20.97 11.50
C VAL A 279 -4.53 -19.77 10.89
N TRP A 280 -3.30 -19.97 10.41
CA TRP A 280 -2.45 -18.90 9.92
C TRP A 280 -1.71 -19.28 8.63
N ALA A 281 -1.20 -18.27 7.94
CA ALA A 281 -0.22 -18.38 6.88
C ALA A 281 0.96 -17.46 7.18
N LEU A 282 2.16 -18.04 7.18
CA LEU A 282 3.44 -17.35 7.40
C LEU A 282 4.32 -17.38 6.16
N ASN A 283 4.35 -18.53 5.49
CA ASN A 283 5.22 -18.78 4.34
C ASN A 283 4.43 -18.96 3.04
N ASP A 284 3.11 -19.22 3.12
CA ASP A 284 2.26 -19.47 1.95
C ASP A 284 1.48 -18.21 1.55
N ILE A 285 2.20 -17.10 1.37
CA ILE A 285 1.61 -15.80 1.06
C ILE A 285 2.02 -15.37 -0.35
N SER A 286 1.02 -15.07 -1.16
CA SER A 286 1.19 -14.43 -2.47
C SER A 286 1.33 -12.92 -2.29
N VAL A 287 2.28 -12.33 -3.02
CA VAL A 287 2.45 -10.88 -3.16
C VAL A 287 2.72 -10.60 -4.62
N ILE A 288 1.98 -9.69 -5.22
CA ILE A 288 2.02 -9.34 -6.64
C ILE A 288 2.03 -7.82 -6.73
N GLY A 289 2.83 -7.31 -7.66
CA GLY A 289 2.94 -5.89 -7.96
C GLY A 289 4.17 -5.65 -8.82
N ARG A 290 4.02 -4.85 -9.88
CA ARG A 290 5.13 -4.44 -10.74
C ARG A 290 5.65 -3.12 -10.23
N VAL A 291 6.95 -3.04 -9.94
CA VAL A 291 7.57 -1.83 -9.39
C VAL A 291 7.62 -0.77 -10.48
N ASN A 292 7.11 0.42 -10.19
CA ASN A 292 7.28 1.57 -11.05
C ASN A 292 8.70 2.12 -10.85
N THR A 293 9.57 1.92 -11.84
CA THR A 293 10.94 2.45 -11.85
C THR A 293 11.05 3.79 -12.57
N ALA A 294 9.96 4.31 -13.13
CA ALA A 294 9.97 5.62 -13.78
C ALA A 294 10.18 6.73 -12.75
N ALA A 295 10.75 7.86 -13.19
CA ALA A 295 10.92 9.03 -12.35
C ALA A 295 9.56 9.52 -11.86
N ILE A 296 9.39 9.56 -10.54
CA ILE A 296 8.19 10.10 -9.91
C ILE A 296 8.46 11.56 -9.55
N ALA A 297 7.64 12.47 -10.07
CA ALA A 297 7.73 13.88 -9.74
C ALA A 297 7.70 14.06 -8.21
N SER A 298 8.66 14.82 -7.69
CA SER A 298 8.68 15.20 -6.28
C SER A 298 7.41 15.98 -5.91
N ARG A 299 6.98 15.88 -4.66
CA ARG A 299 5.97 16.80 -4.09
C ARG A 299 6.55 18.18 -3.77
N THR A 300 7.84 18.39 -4.01
CA THR A 300 8.46 19.71 -4.02
C THR A 300 8.20 20.38 -5.35
N ASN A 301 7.51 21.51 -5.31
CA ASN A 301 7.29 22.37 -6.45
C ASN A 301 7.96 23.73 -6.19
N ILE A 302 8.64 24.26 -7.21
CA ILE A 302 9.17 25.61 -7.22
C ILE A 302 8.27 26.43 -8.12
N GLU A 303 7.42 27.26 -7.52
CA GLU A 303 6.45 28.07 -8.28
C GLU A 303 7.13 29.22 -9.01
N ARG A 304 8.12 29.82 -8.36
CA ARG A 304 8.84 30.97 -8.88
C ARG A 304 10.24 31.02 -8.29
N ALA A 305 11.21 31.38 -9.12
CA ALA A 305 12.52 31.83 -8.69
C ALA A 305 12.74 33.26 -9.17
N THR A 306 13.36 34.09 -8.34
CA THR A 306 13.78 35.46 -8.68
C THR A 306 15.22 35.63 -8.26
N PHE A 307 15.97 36.41 -9.02
CA PHE A 307 17.33 36.79 -8.65
C PHE A 307 17.50 38.30 -8.67
N ARG A 308 18.46 38.79 -7.89
CA ARG A 308 18.98 40.15 -8.03
C ARG A 308 20.49 40.18 -7.79
N ALA A 309 21.16 40.99 -8.57
CA ALA A 309 22.51 41.42 -8.28
C ALA A 309 22.41 42.60 -7.30
N VAL A 310 23.21 42.57 -6.23
CA VAL A 310 23.25 43.59 -5.20
C VAL A 310 24.65 44.16 -5.19
N ASP A 311 24.73 45.48 -5.24
CA ASP A 311 25.90 46.26 -4.94
C ASP A 311 25.83 46.64 -3.45
N SER A 312 26.45 45.82 -2.62
CA SER A 312 26.33 45.88 -1.16
C SER A 312 27.19 46.99 -0.55
N ASN A 313 28.17 47.50 -1.30
CA ASN A 313 29.08 48.57 -0.91
C ASN A 313 28.82 49.91 -1.65
N ALA A 314 27.86 49.93 -2.58
CA ALA A 314 27.47 51.08 -3.39
C ALA A 314 28.60 51.64 -4.28
N ASP A 315 29.52 50.79 -4.74
CA ASP A 315 30.66 51.19 -5.58
C ASP A 315 30.35 51.23 -7.09
N GLY A 316 29.12 50.89 -7.47
CA GLY A 316 28.67 50.80 -8.85
C GLY A 316 28.85 49.41 -9.49
N THR A 317 29.42 48.46 -8.75
CA THR A 317 29.68 47.08 -9.20
C THR A 317 28.95 46.10 -8.30
N PRO A 318 28.00 45.31 -8.82
CA PRO A 318 27.36 44.28 -8.02
C PRO A 318 28.37 43.26 -7.50
N ASP A 319 28.46 43.13 -6.18
CA ASP A 319 29.38 42.26 -5.45
C ASP A 319 28.67 41.04 -4.82
N ARG A 320 27.34 41.02 -4.81
CA ARG A 320 26.54 39.94 -4.23
C ARG A 320 25.42 39.48 -5.15
N PHE A 321 25.20 38.17 -5.20
CA PHE A 321 24.03 37.58 -5.86
C PHE A 321 23.04 37.04 -4.84
N GLN A 322 21.76 37.34 -5.05
CA GLN A 322 20.69 36.86 -4.19
C GLN A 322 19.65 36.15 -5.02
N ILE A 323 19.27 34.94 -4.60
CA ILE A 323 18.21 34.16 -5.23
C ILE A 323 17.12 33.90 -4.20
N GLY A 324 15.89 34.23 -4.55
CA GLY A 324 14.70 33.87 -3.80
C GLY A 324 13.89 32.83 -4.57
N ALA A 325 13.36 31.84 -3.87
CA ALA A 325 12.43 30.89 -4.44
C ALA A 325 11.16 30.80 -3.60
N TRP A 326 10.01 30.76 -4.28
CA TRP A 326 8.74 30.33 -3.71
C TRP A 326 8.62 28.85 -4.03
N ALA A 327 8.61 28.05 -2.98
CA ALA A 327 8.49 26.62 -3.12
C ALA A 327 7.52 26.08 -2.08
N ASN A 328 6.84 25.01 -2.45
CA ASN A 328 5.98 24.26 -1.56
C ASN A 328 6.45 22.80 -1.60
N ALA A 329 6.56 22.19 -0.44
CA ALA A 329 6.86 20.78 -0.32
C ALA A 329 6.03 20.15 0.78
N VAL A 330 5.64 18.90 0.56
CA VAL A 330 4.95 18.09 1.56
C VAL A 330 5.97 17.14 2.17
N GLN A 331 6.17 17.22 3.48
CA GLN A 331 6.92 16.20 4.20
C GLN A 331 6.05 14.94 4.29
N GLU A 332 6.53 13.84 3.72
CA GLU A 332 5.87 12.55 3.87
C GLU A 332 6.12 11.98 5.28
N VAL A 333 5.15 11.23 5.80
CA VAL A 333 5.25 10.63 7.14
C VAL A 333 6.54 9.79 7.24
N ASN A 334 7.32 10.01 8.30
CA ASN A 334 8.63 9.37 8.53
C ASN A 334 9.72 9.66 7.47
N ARG A 335 9.54 10.66 6.61
CA ARG A 335 10.59 11.13 5.69
C ARG A 335 11.27 12.41 6.23
N PRO A 336 12.56 12.64 5.92
CA PRO A 336 13.21 13.90 6.27
C PRO A 336 12.47 15.11 5.69
N ALA A 337 12.58 16.24 6.38
CA ALA A 337 12.02 17.50 5.89
C ALA A 337 12.54 17.79 4.47
N PRO A 338 11.66 18.03 3.48
CA PRO A 338 12.10 18.41 2.14
C PRO A 338 12.92 19.71 2.20
N LEU A 339 14.13 19.64 1.63
CA LEU A 339 15.04 20.76 1.52
C LEU A 339 15.02 21.30 0.09
N VAL A 340 14.98 22.62 -0.05
CA VAL A 340 15.33 23.28 -1.31
C VAL A 340 16.73 23.86 -1.14
N GLY A 341 17.61 23.49 -2.06
CA GLY A 341 18.91 24.14 -2.26
C GLY A 341 18.90 24.83 -3.62
N LEU A 342 19.59 25.95 -3.70
CA LEU A 342 19.88 26.62 -4.96
C LEU A 342 21.39 26.63 -5.15
N SER A 343 21.81 26.69 -6.40
CA SER A 343 23.21 26.80 -6.75
C SER A 343 23.40 27.75 -7.92
N LEU A 344 24.60 28.31 -7.97
CA LEU A 344 25.03 29.23 -9.02
C LEU A 344 26.15 28.60 -9.81
N ASN A 345 25.91 28.48 -11.12
CA ASN A 345 26.94 28.19 -12.10
C ASN A 345 27.28 29.48 -12.84
N ARG A 346 28.57 29.78 -12.97
CA ARG A 346 29.06 30.88 -13.82
C ARG A 346 29.48 30.26 -15.16
N GLY A 347 28.89 30.73 -16.26
CA GLY A 347 29.13 30.20 -17.61
C GLY A 347 27.95 29.40 -18.18
N ASP A 348 28.12 28.84 -19.38
CA ASP A 348 27.15 27.96 -20.01
C ASP A 348 27.29 26.54 -19.42
N PRO A 349 26.25 25.96 -18.79
CA PRO A 349 26.28 24.60 -18.27
C PRO A 349 26.51 23.52 -19.34
N ALA A 350 26.23 23.83 -20.62
CA ALA A 350 26.51 22.93 -21.74
C ALA A 350 27.96 23.02 -22.23
N ASP A 351 28.75 24.00 -21.74
CA ASP A 351 30.18 24.16 -22.03
C ASP A 351 31.02 23.94 -20.76
N PRO A 352 31.38 22.69 -20.45
CA PRO A 352 32.11 22.35 -19.23
C PRO A 352 33.53 22.95 -19.17
N VAL A 353 34.06 23.48 -20.29
CA VAL A 353 35.38 24.13 -20.35
C VAL A 353 35.31 25.55 -19.80
N ASN A 354 34.15 26.21 -19.95
CA ASN A 354 33.94 27.60 -19.55
C ASN A 354 32.98 27.76 -18.35
N SER A 355 32.47 26.65 -17.79
CA SER A 355 31.68 26.66 -16.57
C SER A 355 32.56 26.56 -15.32
N THR A 356 32.33 27.40 -14.32
CA THR A 356 32.96 27.23 -13.00
C THR A 356 32.24 26.17 -12.17
N PRO A 357 32.90 25.54 -11.17
CA PRO A 357 32.24 24.62 -10.24
C PRO A 357 31.04 25.26 -9.53
N GLU A 358 30.02 24.45 -9.29
CA GLU A 358 28.79 24.82 -8.59
C GLU A 358 29.07 25.40 -7.20
N VAL A 359 28.79 26.69 -6.99
CA VAL A 359 28.82 27.25 -5.63
C VAL A 359 27.51 26.88 -4.96
N ALA A 360 27.55 25.83 -4.13
CA ALA A 360 26.40 25.39 -3.35
C ALA A 360 25.96 26.51 -2.40
N MET A 361 24.72 26.98 -2.52
CA MET A 361 24.13 27.91 -1.55
C MET A 361 23.55 27.12 -0.37
N LEU A 362 23.17 27.84 0.69
CA LEU A 362 22.51 27.28 1.87
C LEU A 362 21.28 26.42 1.45
N ARG A 363 20.99 25.34 2.17
CA ARG A 363 19.74 24.57 1.98
C ARG A 363 18.76 24.95 3.07
N THR A 364 17.50 25.15 2.70
CA THR A 364 16.46 25.58 3.64
C THR A 364 15.27 24.60 3.61
N PRO A 365 14.73 24.19 4.77
CA PRO A 365 13.49 23.40 4.82
C PRO A 365 12.31 24.18 4.23
N VAL A 366 11.49 23.52 3.42
CA VAL A 366 10.33 24.14 2.72
C VAL A 366 9.02 23.42 3.02
N GLU A 367 9.01 22.59 4.06
CA GLU A 367 7.83 21.80 4.41
C GLU A 367 6.67 22.66 4.91
N ASN A 368 5.45 22.28 4.55
CA ASN A 368 4.28 22.64 5.35
C ASN A 368 4.05 21.53 6.39
N THR A 369 4.12 21.90 7.66
CA THR A 369 3.95 20.98 8.81
C THR A 369 2.50 20.62 9.08
N ALA A 370 1.54 21.25 8.40
CA ALA A 370 0.13 20.90 8.48
C ALA A 370 -0.19 19.79 7.48
N PRO A 371 -0.98 18.77 7.84
CA PRO A 371 -1.46 17.77 6.89
C PRO A 371 -2.22 18.47 5.77
N VAL A 372 -1.68 18.39 4.55
CA VAL A 372 -2.34 18.91 3.36
C VAL A 372 -3.50 17.95 3.07
N ALA A 373 -4.72 18.43 3.21
CA ALA A 373 -5.90 17.62 2.91
C ALA A 373 -5.85 17.16 1.44
N ILE A 374 -6.42 15.99 1.17
CA ILE A 374 -6.48 15.41 -0.18
C ILE A 374 -7.07 16.45 -1.14
N GLY A 375 -6.34 16.76 -2.21
CA GLY A 375 -6.77 17.73 -3.24
C GLY A 375 -6.45 19.20 -2.96
N GLN A 376 -5.77 19.55 -1.86
CA GLN A 376 -5.35 20.94 -1.61
C GLN A 376 -3.93 21.23 -2.10
N ILE A 377 -3.72 22.45 -2.63
CA ILE A 377 -2.40 22.98 -2.98
C ILE A 377 -1.81 23.63 -1.72
N PRO A 378 -0.65 23.17 -1.22
CA PRO A 378 -0.01 23.75 -0.04
C PRO A 378 0.41 25.20 -0.30
N THR A 379 0.21 26.10 0.66
CA THR A 379 0.67 27.50 0.55
C THR A 379 2.20 27.55 0.37
N PRO A 380 2.73 28.30 -0.60
CA PRO A 380 4.17 28.37 -0.86
C PRO A 380 4.91 29.07 0.27
N LYS A 381 6.05 28.51 0.67
CA LYS A 381 7.01 29.19 1.55
C LYS A 381 8.03 29.93 0.70
N PHE A 382 8.24 31.20 1.03
CA PHE A 382 9.30 32.00 0.42
C PHE A 382 10.61 31.81 1.19
N ASN A 383 11.64 31.36 0.49
CA ASN A 383 12.98 31.18 1.04
C ASN A 383 13.99 32.04 0.29
N PHE A 384 14.92 32.62 1.04
CA PHE A 384 15.97 33.48 0.52
C PHE A 384 17.35 32.83 0.67
N PHE A 385 18.10 32.79 -0.42
CA PHE A 385 19.41 32.18 -0.50
C PHE A 385 20.45 33.25 -0.86
N ASN A 386 21.50 33.33 -0.04
CA ASN A 386 22.58 34.30 -0.21
C ASN A 386 23.86 33.57 -0.65
N GLY A 387 24.45 34.03 -1.75
CA GLY A 387 25.79 33.64 -2.20
C GLY A 387 26.69 34.87 -2.26
N VAL A 388 27.98 34.66 -2.05
CA VAL A 388 29.03 35.67 -2.33
C VAL A 388 29.66 35.26 -3.65
N ILE A 389 29.82 36.21 -4.58
CA ILE A 389 30.40 35.96 -5.90
C ILE A 389 31.92 36.10 -5.86
#